data_AF-A0A3D1RIU4-F1
#
_entry.id   AF-A0A3D1RIU4-F1
#
_cell.length_a   1.000
_cell.length_b   1.000
_cell.length_c   1.000
_cell.angle_alpha   90.00
_cell.angle_beta   90.00
_cell.angle_gamma   90.00
#
_symmetry.space_group_name_H-M   'P 1'
#
loop_
_entity.id
_entity.type
_entity.pdbx_description
1 polymer ?
#
loop_
_entity_poly.entity_id
_entity_poly.type
_entity_poly.pdbx_seq_one_letter_code
_entity_poly.pdbx_strand_id
1 'polypeptide(L)'
;MENASRALVIAGGVLLSLIIIGVVMFAYRGITSLQKEKDISLSNEQVSKINEQIEKYTKKSVIYGSEVLSICNAIEDYSRKYPRSEGYPKITAIIKIKADGKDNDIKECFKDEYDGIQSLKNDYNEAIRIRDVNGKTTISNGKTIEELYNFLETGGENGDKLNSYFELYGLNDSPTTTLILLKRYELYKGYINTFREKRFKASVEYSNTTGIIKKIEIQPK
;
A
#
# COMPACT_ATOMS: atom_id res chain seq x y z
N MET A 1 -0.92 -75.01 -20.10
CA MET A 1 0.20 -74.08 -19.87
C MET A 1 0.12 -72.80 -20.72
N GLU A 2 -0.63 -72.79 -21.84
CA GLU A 2 -0.84 -71.58 -22.67
C GLU A 2 -1.45 -70.38 -21.94
N ASN A 3 -2.42 -70.59 -21.05
CA ASN A 3 -3.11 -69.48 -20.38
C ASN A 3 -2.21 -68.69 -19.41
N ALA A 4 -1.24 -69.36 -18.78
CA ALA A 4 -0.25 -68.71 -17.93
C ALA A 4 0.74 -67.88 -18.75
N SER A 5 1.14 -68.37 -19.93
CA SER A 5 2.01 -67.63 -20.86
C SER A 5 1.31 -66.39 -21.44
N ARG A 6 0.03 -66.52 -21.84
CA ARG A 6 -0.78 -65.37 -22.30
C ARG A 6 -0.99 -64.33 -21.20
N ALA A 7 -1.26 -64.77 -19.96
CA ALA A 7 -1.36 -63.88 -18.82
C ALA A 7 -0.02 -63.17 -18.52
N LEU A 8 1.12 -63.88 -18.64
CA LEU A 8 2.45 -63.31 -18.45
C LEU A 8 2.79 -62.23 -19.49
N VAL A 9 2.43 -62.46 -20.76
CA VAL A 9 2.64 -61.48 -21.83
C VAL A 9 1.77 -60.23 -21.61
N ILE A 10 0.52 -60.40 -21.20
CA ILE A 10 -0.38 -59.28 -20.87
C ILE A 10 0.14 -58.51 -19.65
N ALA A 11 0.57 -59.22 -18.59
CA ALA A 11 1.14 -58.60 -17.39
C ALA A 11 2.44 -57.83 -17.68
N GLY A 12 3.30 -58.36 -18.56
CA GLY A 12 4.52 -57.69 -19.01
C GLY A 12 4.23 -56.38 -19.77
N GLY A 13 3.22 -56.38 -20.64
CA GLY A 13 2.80 -55.18 -21.38
C GLY A 13 2.24 -54.07 -20.47
N VAL A 14 1.43 -54.46 -19.48
CA VAL A 14 0.88 -53.52 -18.48
C VAL A 14 1.98 -52.96 -17.58
N LEU A 15 2.90 -53.82 -17.12
CA LEU A 15 4.03 -53.40 -16.28
C LEU A 15 4.94 -52.41 -17.01
N LEU A 16 5.25 -52.68 -18.28
CA LEU A 16 6.08 -51.80 -19.10
C LEU A 16 5.42 -50.43 -19.29
N SER A 17 4.10 -50.41 -19.48
CA SER A 17 3.32 -49.18 -19.61
C SER A 17 3.34 -48.33 -18.33
N LEU A 18 3.23 -48.97 -17.16
CA LEU A 18 3.31 -48.28 -15.86
C LEU A 18 4.71 -47.70 -15.60
N ILE A 19 5.77 -48.40 -16.01
CA ILE A 19 7.14 -47.91 -15.92
C ILE A 19 7.34 -46.68 -16.81
N ILE A 20 6.88 -46.73 -18.08
CA ILE A 20 6.98 -45.61 -19.01
C ILE A 20 6.24 -44.38 -18.46
N ILE A 21 5.01 -44.56 -17.96
CA ILE A 21 4.22 -43.47 -17.36
C ILE A 21 4.94 -42.90 -16.12
N GLY A 22 5.55 -43.76 -15.29
CA GLY A 22 6.33 -43.35 -14.12
C GLY A 22 7.56 -42.52 -14.49
N VAL A 23 8.32 -42.94 -15.50
CA VAL A 23 9.50 -42.21 -16.00
C VAL A 23 9.10 -40.87 -16.61
N VAL A 24 8.02 -40.83 -17.38
CA VAL A 24 7.50 -39.58 -17.97
C VAL A 24 7.04 -38.62 -16.87
N MET A 25 6.31 -39.09 -15.85
CA MET A 25 5.93 -38.25 -14.70
C MET A 25 7.14 -37.77 -13.90
N PHE A 26 8.15 -38.62 -13.70
CA PHE A 26 9.39 -38.26 -13.02
C PHE A 26 10.19 -37.20 -13.79
N ALA A 27 10.33 -37.38 -15.11
CA ALA A 27 10.93 -36.39 -16.00
C ALA A 27 10.13 -35.08 -16.04
N TYR A 28 8.79 -35.14 -16.04
CA TYR A 28 7.93 -33.96 -15.99
C TYR A 28 8.07 -33.20 -14.66
N ARG A 29 8.19 -33.91 -13.53
CA ARG A 29 8.50 -33.33 -12.22
C ARG A 29 9.90 -32.73 -12.19
N GLY A 30 10.89 -33.40 -12.79
CA GLY A 30 12.26 -32.89 -12.92
C GLY A 30 12.36 -31.62 -13.78
N ILE A 31 11.65 -31.59 -14.91
CA ILE A 31 11.59 -30.42 -15.82
C ILE A 31 10.83 -29.26 -15.16
N THR A 32 9.75 -29.54 -14.41
CA THR A 32 9.01 -28.49 -13.68
C THR A 32 9.72 -28.02 -12.40
N SER A 33 10.61 -28.81 -11.80
CA SER A 33 11.50 -28.35 -10.73
C SER A 33 12.72 -27.58 -11.26
N LEU A 34 13.23 -27.94 -12.45
CA LEU A 34 14.35 -27.26 -13.12
C LEU A 34 13.92 -25.97 -13.84
N GLN A 35 12.63 -25.82 -14.22
CA GLN A 35 12.08 -24.56 -14.74
C GLN A 35 11.68 -23.55 -13.66
N LYS A 36 11.79 -23.89 -12.36
CA LYS A 36 11.46 -22.97 -11.26
C LYS A 36 12.61 -22.04 -10.87
N GLU A 37 13.82 -22.30 -11.34
CA GLU A 37 14.84 -21.26 -11.49
C GLU A 37 14.72 -20.70 -12.91
N LYS A 38 13.65 -19.95 -13.17
CA LYS A 38 13.73 -18.97 -14.26
C LYS A 38 14.77 -17.96 -13.83
N ASP A 39 15.95 -18.02 -14.44
CA ASP A 39 16.84 -16.88 -14.53
C ASP A 39 16.01 -15.73 -15.09
N ILE A 40 15.53 -14.87 -14.20
CA ILE A 40 14.97 -13.58 -14.57
C ILE A 40 16.17 -12.78 -15.04
N SER A 41 16.55 -12.98 -16.31
CA SER A 41 17.64 -12.27 -16.95
C SER A 41 17.15 -10.87 -17.32
N LEU A 42 16.79 -10.07 -16.31
CA LEU A 42 16.70 -8.63 -16.50
C LEU A 42 18.10 -8.13 -16.80
N SER A 43 18.24 -7.30 -17.83
CA SER A 43 19.52 -6.62 -18.05
C SER A 43 19.84 -5.72 -16.86
N ASN A 44 21.13 -5.47 -16.62
CA ASN A 44 21.56 -4.52 -15.59
C ASN A 44 20.90 -3.14 -15.77
N GLU A 45 20.61 -2.74 -17.01
CA GLU A 45 19.88 -1.51 -17.31
C GLU A 45 18.42 -1.56 -16.85
N GLN A 46 17.74 -2.70 -17.03
CA GLN A 46 16.37 -2.90 -16.55
C GLN A 46 16.30 -2.90 -15.02
N VAL A 47 17.23 -3.60 -14.35
CA VAL A 47 17.33 -3.61 -12.88
C VAL A 47 17.59 -2.19 -12.36
N SER A 48 18.50 -1.46 -12.99
CA SER A 48 18.79 -0.06 -12.65
C SER A 48 17.54 0.82 -12.79
N LYS A 49 16.82 0.74 -13.92
CA LYS A 49 15.57 1.49 -14.15
C LYS A 49 14.47 1.15 -13.14
N ILE A 50 14.37 -0.11 -12.72
CA ILE A 50 13.44 -0.54 -11.67
C ILE A 50 13.81 0.12 -10.34
N ASN A 51 15.07 -0.01 -9.93
CA ASN A 51 15.53 0.52 -8.65
C ASN A 51 15.44 2.06 -8.61
N GLU A 52 15.74 2.75 -9.71
CA GLU A 52 15.71 4.22 -9.82
C GLU A 52 14.33 4.80 -9.46
N GLN A 53 13.24 4.09 -9.75
CA GLN A 53 11.88 4.51 -9.40
C GLN A 53 11.66 4.69 -7.89
N ILE A 54 12.42 3.96 -7.08
CA ILE A 54 12.36 3.99 -5.61
C ILE A 54 13.55 4.78 -5.06
N GLU A 55 14.76 4.57 -5.60
CA GLU A 55 16.00 5.19 -5.13
C GLU A 55 16.00 6.71 -5.22
N LYS A 56 15.30 7.29 -6.20
CA LYS A 56 15.16 8.75 -6.31
C LYS A 56 14.57 9.39 -5.05
N TYR A 57 13.83 8.63 -4.24
CA TYR A 57 13.35 9.04 -2.93
C TYR A 57 14.30 8.60 -1.83
N THR A 58 14.69 7.32 -1.79
CA THR A 58 15.44 6.76 -0.65
C THR A 58 16.89 7.24 -0.53
N LYS A 59 17.49 7.77 -1.62
CA LYS A 59 18.82 8.41 -1.59
C LYS A 59 18.82 9.75 -0.86
N LYS A 60 17.65 10.35 -0.59
CA LYS A 60 17.55 11.61 0.15
C LYS A 60 17.80 11.38 1.63
N SER A 61 18.52 12.31 2.26
CA SER A 61 18.76 12.27 3.72
C SER A 61 17.48 12.53 4.54
N VAL A 62 16.47 13.13 3.92
CA VAL A 62 15.14 13.40 4.44
C VAL A 62 14.14 13.09 3.34
N ILE A 63 13.13 12.29 3.63
CA ILE A 63 11.95 12.13 2.78
C ILE A 63 10.71 12.60 3.54
N TYR A 64 9.79 13.25 2.85
CA TYR A 64 8.50 13.68 3.41
C TYR A 64 7.46 12.57 3.31
N GLY A 65 6.42 12.58 4.14
CA GLY A 65 5.35 11.57 4.07
C GLY A 65 4.63 11.51 2.72
N SER A 66 4.55 12.65 2.01
CA SER A 66 4.09 12.67 0.60
C SER A 66 4.98 11.84 -0.35
N GLU A 67 6.28 11.78 -0.08
CA GLU A 67 7.24 10.96 -0.82
C GLU A 67 7.18 9.49 -0.37
N VAL A 68 6.85 9.22 0.89
CA VAL A 68 6.54 7.85 1.37
C VAL A 68 5.36 7.26 0.58
N LEU A 69 4.31 8.03 0.32
CA LEU A 69 3.19 7.60 -0.53
C LEU A 69 3.64 7.35 -1.98
N SER A 70 4.58 8.16 -2.48
CA SER A 70 5.15 7.98 -3.82
C SER A 70 5.97 6.67 -3.91
N ILE A 71 6.73 6.34 -2.87
CA ILE A 71 7.42 5.04 -2.74
C ILE A 71 6.39 3.90 -2.71
N CYS A 72 5.30 4.04 -1.96
CA CYS A 72 4.23 3.02 -1.92
C CYS A 72 3.66 2.76 -3.32
N ASN A 73 3.37 3.81 -4.08
CA ASN A 73 2.87 3.68 -5.45
C ASN A 73 3.91 3.05 -6.39
N ALA A 74 5.20 3.39 -6.25
CA ALA A 74 6.26 2.79 -7.05
C ALA A 74 6.39 1.27 -6.78
N ILE A 75 6.26 0.84 -5.52
CA ILE A 75 6.27 -0.57 -5.13
C ILE A 75 5.05 -1.33 -5.69
N GLU A 76 3.88 -0.70 -5.67
CA GLU A 76 2.65 -1.27 -6.25
C GLU A 76 2.77 -1.43 -7.76
N ASP A 77 3.26 -0.39 -8.45
CA ASP A 77 3.49 -0.43 -9.90
C ASP A 77 4.52 -1.48 -10.28
N TYR A 78 5.59 -1.62 -9.49
CA TYR A 78 6.54 -2.73 -9.65
C TYR A 78 5.83 -4.07 -9.50
N SER A 79 5.07 -4.27 -8.42
CA SER A 79 4.41 -5.55 -8.13
C SER A 79 3.39 -5.96 -9.19
N ARG A 80 2.79 -4.97 -9.87
CA ARG A 80 1.88 -5.17 -11.00
C ARG A 80 2.61 -5.54 -12.30
N LYS A 81 3.75 -4.88 -12.57
CA LYS A 81 4.55 -5.13 -13.79
C LYS A 81 5.42 -6.39 -13.70
N TYR A 82 5.83 -6.74 -12.49
CA TYR A 82 6.77 -7.82 -12.20
C TYR A 82 6.21 -8.69 -11.08
N PRO A 83 5.15 -9.46 -11.36
CA PRO A 83 4.45 -10.21 -10.33
C PRO A 83 5.28 -11.39 -9.83
N ARG A 84 5.11 -11.73 -8.54
CA ARG A 84 5.79 -12.88 -7.93
C ARG A 84 5.44 -14.21 -8.62
N SER A 85 4.26 -14.32 -9.24
CA SER A 85 3.85 -15.49 -10.04
C SER A 85 4.77 -15.74 -11.24
N GLU A 86 5.46 -14.71 -11.73
CA GLU A 86 6.43 -14.79 -12.81
C GLU A 86 7.87 -14.98 -12.31
N GLY A 87 8.05 -15.13 -10.98
CA GLY A 87 9.33 -15.38 -10.31
C GLY A 87 10.03 -14.12 -9.77
N TYR A 88 9.49 -12.92 -10.01
CA TYR A 88 10.11 -11.67 -9.57
C TYR A 88 10.08 -11.52 -8.04
N PRO A 89 11.14 -10.95 -7.42
CA PRO A 89 11.18 -10.76 -5.98
C PRO A 89 10.12 -9.76 -5.53
N LYS A 90 9.36 -10.10 -4.49
CA LYS A 90 8.43 -9.15 -3.87
C LYS A 90 9.23 -8.09 -3.10
N ILE A 91 8.94 -6.82 -3.32
CA ILE A 91 9.45 -5.73 -2.49
C ILE A 91 8.59 -5.62 -1.23
N THR A 92 9.21 -5.78 -0.05
CA THR A 92 8.54 -5.58 1.24
C THR A 92 8.84 -4.17 1.78
N ALA A 93 7.87 -3.58 2.48
CA ALA A 93 8.00 -2.25 3.05
C ALA A 93 7.59 -2.28 4.52
N ILE A 94 8.47 -1.80 5.41
CA ILE A 94 8.15 -1.56 6.82
C ILE A 94 8.16 -0.05 7.02
N ILE A 95 7.04 0.50 7.49
CA ILE A 95 6.86 1.96 7.59
C ILE A 95 6.50 2.31 9.03
N LYS A 96 7.44 2.91 9.75
CA LYS A 96 7.25 3.42 11.12
C LYS A 96 6.83 4.88 11.05
N ILE A 97 5.68 5.20 11.62
CA ILE A 97 5.12 6.54 11.68
C ILE A 97 5.54 7.27 12.96
N LYS A 98 5.71 6.56 14.08
CA LYS A 98 6.08 7.16 15.37
C LYS A 98 7.52 6.83 15.76
N ALA A 99 8.21 7.82 16.30
CA ALA A 99 9.44 7.61 17.05
C ALA A 99 9.01 7.40 18.51
N ASP A 100 9.16 6.17 19.02
CA ASP A 100 9.04 5.79 20.44
C ASP A 100 8.03 6.62 21.26
N GLY A 101 6.74 6.51 20.91
CA GLY A 101 5.62 6.91 21.76
C GLY A 101 5.39 8.42 22.01
N LYS A 102 6.13 9.33 21.35
CA LYS A 102 6.06 10.78 21.66
C LYS A 102 5.19 11.66 20.73
N ASP A 103 4.71 11.15 19.61
CA ASP A 103 3.83 11.92 18.71
C ASP A 103 2.36 11.57 18.93
N ASN A 104 1.64 12.46 19.61
CA ASN A 104 0.21 12.35 19.92
C ASN A 104 -0.69 12.82 18.77
N ASP A 105 -0.16 13.48 17.73
CA ASP A 105 -0.96 14.30 16.82
C ASP A 105 -1.67 13.52 15.69
N ILE A 106 -1.40 12.23 15.52
CA ILE A 106 -2.02 11.42 14.45
C ILE A 106 -2.57 10.08 14.92
N LYS A 107 -2.72 9.93 16.25
CA LYS A 107 -3.01 8.67 16.96
C LYS A 107 -4.29 7.97 16.50
N GLU A 108 -5.28 8.69 15.99
CA GLU A 108 -6.55 8.11 15.58
C GLU A 108 -6.59 7.66 14.11
N CYS A 109 -5.74 8.24 13.24
CA CYS A 109 -5.80 7.96 11.80
C CYS A 109 -4.70 7.07 11.27
N PHE A 110 -3.57 6.95 11.97
CA PHE A 110 -2.49 6.07 11.55
C PHE A 110 -1.95 5.22 12.68
N LYS A 111 -1.64 3.97 12.33
CA LYS A 111 -0.88 3.03 13.16
C LYS A 111 0.55 3.51 13.35
N ASP A 112 1.18 3.00 14.41
CA ASP A 112 2.57 3.30 14.77
C ASP A 112 3.54 2.73 13.73
N GLU A 113 3.21 1.54 13.21
CA GLU A 113 3.99 0.81 12.22
C GLU A 113 3.06 0.09 11.23
N TYR A 114 3.52 -0.03 10.00
CA TYR A 114 2.87 -0.77 8.93
C TYR A 114 3.82 -1.81 8.33
N ASP A 115 3.39 -3.07 8.32
CA ASP A 115 4.03 -4.15 7.57
C ASP A 115 3.38 -4.26 6.18
N GLY A 116 3.73 -3.32 5.30
CA GLY A 116 3.29 -3.27 3.91
C GLY A 116 2.59 -1.98 3.49
N ILE A 117 2.71 -1.68 2.20
CA ILE A 117 2.21 -0.45 1.58
C ILE A 117 0.68 -0.31 1.61
N GLN A 118 -0.04 -1.43 1.54
CA GLN A 118 -1.50 -1.40 1.37
C GLN A 118 -2.20 -0.88 2.62
N SER A 119 -1.74 -1.31 3.80
CA SER A 119 -2.32 -0.90 5.08
C SER A 119 -2.19 0.61 5.29
N LEU A 120 -1.01 1.19 5.01
CA LEU A 120 -0.81 2.64 5.07
C LEU A 120 -1.69 3.38 4.06
N LYS A 121 -1.76 2.89 2.81
CA LYS A 121 -2.59 3.51 1.77
C LYS A 121 -4.07 3.48 2.13
N ASN A 122 -4.56 2.38 2.71
CA ASN A 122 -5.94 2.25 3.16
C ASN A 122 -6.26 3.29 4.24
N ASP A 123 -5.45 3.38 5.28
CA ASP A 123 -5.66 4.33 6.38
C ASP A 123 -5.59 5.79 5.88
N TYR A 124 -4.65 6.09 4.97
CA TYR A 124 -4.54 7.41 4.34
C TYR A 124 -5.73 7.76 3.44
N ASN A 125 -6.20 6.81 2.63
CA ASN A 125 -7.37 6.99 1.77
C ASN A 125 -8.65 7.15 2.59
N GLU A 126 -8.77 6.41 3.70
CA GLU A 126 -9.91 6.56 4.61
C GLU A 126 -9.91 7.93 5.29
N ALA A 127 -8.73 8.45 5.67
CA ALA A 127 -8.61 9.80 6.18
C ALA A 127 -9.06 10.85 5.16
N ILE A 128 -8.64 10.70 3.89
CA ILE A 128 -9.11 11.56 2.79
C ILE A 128 -10.62 11.45 2.61
N ARG A 129 -11.17 10.24 2.60
CA ARG A 129 -12.59 9.99 2.42
C ARG A 129 -13.40 10.68 3.51
N ILE A 130 -12.99 10.55 4.77
CA ILE A 130 -13.68 11.18 5.90
C ILE A 130 -13.58 12.69 5.79
N ARG A 131 -12.40 13.26 5.52
CA ARG A 131 -12.26 14.70 5.26
C ARG A 131 -13.23 15.15 4.17
N ASP A 132 -13.24 14.49 3.03
CA ASP A 132 -14.04 14.87 1.86
C ASP A 132 -15.54 14.78 2.13
N VAL A 133 -16.02 13.73 2.79
CA VAL A 133 -17.44 13.57 3.13
C VAL A 133 -17.91 14.73 4.03
N ASN A 134 -17.10 15.10 5.03
CA ASN A 134 -17.45 16.22 5.90
C ASN A 134 -17.33 17.56 5.15
N GLY A 135 -16.21 17.79 4.45
CA GLY A 135 -15.93 19.03 3.73
C GLY A 135 -16.91 19.35 2.61
N LYS A 136 -17.36 18.33 1.86
CA LYS A 136 -18.31 18.47 0.73
C LYS A 136 -19.77 18.49 1.16
N THR A 137 -20.08 18.32 2.44
CA THR A 137 -21.45 18.48 2.94
C THR A 137 -21.88 19.94 2.76
N THR A 138 -23.06 20.16 2.19
CA THR A 138 -23.61 21.49 1.92
C THR A 138 -24.66 21.86 2.97
N ILE A 139 -24.62 23.10 3.47
CA ILE A 139 -25.64 23.66 4.37
C ILE A 139 -26.72 24.39 3.56
N SER A 140 -27.82 24.81 4.20
CA SER A 140 -29.02 25.35 3.54
C SER A 140 -28.78 26.60 2.68
N ASN A 141 -27.68 27.33 2.88
CA ASN A 141 -27.32 28.47 2.03
C ASN A 141 -26.44 28.11 0.80
N GLY A 142 -26.24 26.82 0.53
CA GLY A 142 -25.47 26.34 -0.61
C GLY A 142 -23.96 26.28 -0.40
N LYS A 143 -23.41 26.76 0.72
CA LYS A 143 -21.98 26.60 1.04
C LYS A 143 -21.66 25.18 1.51
N THR A 144 -20.50 24.70 1.10
CA THR A 144 -19.90 23.49 1.66
C THR A 144 -19.24 23.77 3.01
N ILE A 145 -19.06 22.74 3.84
CA ILE A 145 -18.31 22.85 5.10
C ILE A 145 -16.86 23.31 4.85
N GLU A 146 -16.25 22.91 3.74
CA GLU A 146 -14.91 23.37 3.36
C GLU A 146 -14.87 24.89 3.08
N GLU A 147 -15.83 25.40 2.31
CA GLU A 147 -15.93 26.84 2.04
C GLU A 147 -16.24 27.62 3.32
N LEU A 148 -17.10 27.07 4.18
CA LEU A 148 -17.42 27.66 5.47
C LEU A 148 -16.20 27.69 6.39
N TYR A 149 -15.42 26.61 6.45
CA TYR A 149 -14.16 26.54 7.20
C TYR A 149 -13.18 27.62 6.73
N ASN A 150 -13.01 27.76 5.41
CA ASN A 150 -12.11 28.77 4.84
C ASN A 150 -12.58 30.20 5.12
N PHE A 151 -13.90 30.42 5.19
CA PHE A 151 -14.47 31.73 5.50
C PHE A 151 -14.37 32.12 6.98
N LEU A 152 -14.62 31.17 7.89
CA LEU A 152 -14.63 31.42 9.33
C LEU A 152 -13.21 31.47 9.94
N GLU A 153 -12.20 30.99 9.20
CA GLU A 153 -10.80 30.83 9.61
C GLU A 153 -10.61 29.98 10.88
N THR A 154 -11.65 29.29 11.34
CA THR A 154 -11.65 28.64 12.65
C THR A 154 -12.02 27.19 12.54
N GLY A 155 -11.05 26.41 12.95
CA GLY A 155 -11.17 25.03 13.35
C GLY A 155 -12.04 24.76 14.55
N GLY A 156 -13.35 24.97 14.43
CA GLY A 156 -14.33 24.48 15.39
C GLY A 156 -14.24 25.00 16.84
N GLU A 157 -13.32 25.90 17.19
CA GLU A 157 -13.21 26.47 18.53
C GLU A 157 -14.11 27.69 18.74
N ASN A 158 -14.48 28.40 17.68
CA ASN A 158 -15.33 29.58 17.76
C ASN A 158 -16.78 29.28 17.35
N GLY A 159 -17.48 28.51 18.18
CA GLY A 159 -18.94 28.32 18.06
C GLY A 159 -19.69 29.64 17.92
N ASP A 160 -19.17 30.71 18.52
CA ASP A 160 -19.72 32.06 18.45
C ASP A 160 -19.73 32.64 17.03
N LYS A 161 -18.67 32.41 16.23
CA LYS A 161 -18.62 32.84 14.83
C LYS A 161 -19.61 32.08 13.96
N LEU A 162 -19.74 30.77 14.21
CA LEU A 162 -20.71 29.92 13.51
C LEU A 162 -22.15 30.34 13.85
N ASN A 163 -22.44 30.59 15.13
CA ASN A 163 -23.75 31.06 15.56
C ASN A 163 -24.08 32.43 14.94
N SER A 164 -23.13 33.37 14.97
CA SER A 164 -23.27 34.69 14.33
C SER A 164 -23.55 34.55 12.83
N TYR A 165 -22.90 33.60 12.16
CA TYR A 165 -23.14 33.29 10.76
C TYR A 165 -24.56 32.76 10.51
N PHE A 166 -25.05 31.86 11.37
CA PHE A 166 -26.40 31.31 11.25
C PHE A 166 -27.48 32.37 11.48
N GLU A 167 -27.28 33.25 12.46
CA GLU A 167 -28.18 34.37 12.75
C GLU A 167 -28.22 35.36 11.58
N LEU A 168 -27.07 35.74 11.03
CA LEU A 168 -26.98 36.70 9.93
C LEU A 168 -27.70 36.24 8.66
N TYR A 169 -27.63 34.94 8.35
CA TYR A 169 -28.21 34.36 7.14
C TYR A 169 -29.57 33.66 7.37
N GLY A 170 -30.09 33.66 8.59
CA GLY A 170 -31.36 33.03 8.93
C GLY A 170 -31.41 31.54 8.59
N LEU A 171 -30.34 30.80 8.91
CA LEU A 171 -30.20 29.39 8.52
C LEU A 171 -31.01 28.47 9.42
N ASN A 172 -31.70 27.50 8.80
CA ASN A 172 -32.50 26.49 9.50
C ASN A 172 -31.71 25.21 9.82
N ASP A 173 -30.46 25.09 9.39
CA ASP A 173 -29.60 23.95 9.73
C ASP A 173 -29.32 23.92 11.25
N SER A 174 -28.86 22.78 11.76
CA SER A 174 -28.38 22.70 13.15
C SER A 174 -26.96 23.28 13.25
N PRO A 175 -26.73 24.34 14.06
CA PRO A 175 -25.39 24.85 14.33
C PRO A 175 -24.48 23.79 14.95
N THR A 176 -25.04 22.95 15.84
CA THR A 176 -24.31 21.87 16.50
C THR A 176 -23.83 20.80 15.50
N THR A 177 -24.71 20.35 14.59
CA THR A 177 -24.31 19.38 13.56
C THR A 177 -23.25 19.98 12.64
N THR A 178 -23.42 21.24 12.23
CA THR A 178 -22.46 21.95 11.38
C THR A 178 -21.09 22.09 12.07
N LEU A 179 -21.08 22.37 13.37
CA LEU A 179 -19.86 22.44 14.17
C LEU A 179 -19.14 21.09 14.24
N ILE A 180 -19.87 19.99 14.39
CA ILE A 180 -19.29 18.63 14.39
C ILE A 180 -18.64 18.34 13.03
N LEU A 181 -19.31 18.67 11.92
CA LEU A 181 -18.76 18.49 10.58
C LEU A 181 -17.50 19.33 10.36
N LEU A 182 -17.49 20.59 10.82
CA LEU A 182 -16.32 21.48 10.76
C LEU A 182 -15.13 20.91 11.53
N LYS A 183 -15.35 20.50 12.80
CA LYS A 183 -14.32 19.89 13.65
C LYS A 183 -13.76 18.63 13.01
N ARG A 184 -14.62 17.78 12.46
CA ARG A 184 -14.20 16.53 11.82
C ARG A 184 -13.46 16.77 10.51
N TYR A 185 -13.91 17.72 9.68
CA TYR A 185 -13.20 18.14 8.47
C TYR A 185 -11.79 18.63 8.80
N GLU A 186 -11.68 19.54 9.76
CA GLU A 186 -10.40 20.08 10.21
C GLU A 186 -9.48 18.99 10.76
N LEU A 187 -9.97 18.15 11.66
CA LEU A 187 -9.18 17.10 12.31
C LEU A 187 -8.50 16.21 11.27
N TYR A 188 -9.27 15.73 10.29
CA TYR A 188 -8.74 14.86 9.24
C TYR A 188 -7.86 15.61 8.23
N LYS A 189 -8.16 16.88 7.93
CA LYS A 189 -7.26 17.76 7.17
C LYS A 189 -5.91 17.92 7.87
N GLY A 190 -5.92 18.12 9.19
CA GLY A 190 -4.75 18.16 10.07
C GLY A 190 -3.95 16.88 9.99
N TYR A 191 -4.58 15.72 10.23
CA TYR A 191 -3.90 14.41 10.16
C TYR A 191 -3.21 14.16 8.82
N ILE A 192 -3.88 14.48 7.71
CA ILE A 192 -3.32 14.33 6.36
C ILE A 192 -2.11 15.25 6.17
N ASN A 193 -2.23 16.52 6.54
CA ASN A 193 -1.15 17.49 6.37
C ASN A 193 0.05 17.15 7.26
N THR A 194 -0.19 16.86 8.54
CA THR A 194 0.85 16.43 9.49
C THR A 194 1.60 15.21 8.97
N PHE A 195 0.90 14.19 8.44
CA PHE A 195 1.57 13.05 7.83
C PHE A 195 2.40 13.46 6.59
N ARG A 196 1.82 14.25 5.67
CA ARG A 196 2.49 14.66 4.43
C ARG A 196 3.77 15.46 4.68
N GLU A 197 3.79 16.26 5.72
CA GLU A 197 4.91 17.14 6.12
C GLU A 197 5.90 16.45 7.05
N LYS A 198 5.52 15.31 7.65
CA LYS A 198 6.40 14.53 8.52
C LYS A 198 7.65 14.07 7.77
N ARG A 199 8.78 14.13 8.47
CA ARG A 199 10.10 13.79 7.95
C ARG A 199 10.49 12.37 8.36
N PHE A 200 11.00 11.63 7.38
CA PHE A 200 11.46 10.26 7.53
C PHE A 200 12.85 10.09 6.93
N LYS A 201 13.45 8.95 7.25
CA LYS A 201 14.64 8.39 6.58
C LYS A 201 14.29 7.00 6.06
N ALA A 202 14.87 6.61 4.94
CA ALA A 202 14.69 5.30 4.35
C ALA A 202 16.01 4.54 4.27
N SER A 203 15.94 3.22 4.51
CA SER A 203 16.99 2.27 4.18
C SER A 203 16.45 1.23 3.21
N VAL A 204 17.31 0.77 2.30
CA VAL A 204 16.97 -0.22 1.28
C VAL A 204 17.89 -1.42 1.39
N GLU A 205 17.33 -2.60 1.17
CA GLU A 205 18.08 -3.85 1.08
C GLU A 205 17.87 -4.43 -0.31
N TYR A 206 18.96 -4.83 -0.97
CA TYR A 206 18.94 -5.39 -2.32
C TYR A 206 18.91 -6.91 -2.27
N SER A 207 18.32 -7.52 -3.29
CA SER A 207 18.40 -8.96 -3.52
C SER A 207 19.79 -9.34 -4.01
N ASN A 208 20.44 -10.28 -3.34
CA ASN A 208 21.75 -10.80 -3.75
C ASN A 208 21.70 -11.56 -5.09
N THR A 209 20.51 -12.00 -5.51
CA THR A 209 20.33 -12.79 -6.74
C THR A 209 19.94 -11.93 -7.94
N THR A 210 19.11 -10.90 -7.75
CA THR A 210 18.56 -10.09 -8.85
C THR A 210 19.04 -8.65 -8.88
N GLY A 211 19.69 -8.16 -7.81
CA GLY A 211 20.06 -6.75 -7.65
C GLY A 211 18.88 -5.79 -7.47
N ILE A 212 17.63 -6.29 -7.51
CA ILE A 212 16.42 -5.49 -7.28
C ILE A 212 16.27 -5.24 -5.77
N ILE A 213 15.77 -4.06 -5.39
CA ILE A 213 15.38 -3.78 -4.00
C ILE A 213 14.38 -4.84 -3.52
N LYS A 214 14.70 -5.56 -2.44
CA LYS A 214 13.82 -6.57 -1.83
C LYS A 214 13.08 -6.06 -0.60
N LYS A 215 13.66 -5.10 0.12
CA LYS A 215 13.09 -4.56 1.36
C LYS A 215 13.39 -3.07 1.46
N ILE A 216 12.41 -2.32 1.97
CA ILE A 216 12.53 -0.91 2.28
C ILE A 216 12.06 -0.72 3.71
N GLU A 217 12.85 -0.04 4.53
CA GLU A 217 12.46 0.37 5.87
C GLU A 217 12.43 1.90 5.94
N ILE A 218 11.27 2.43 6.31
CA ILE A 218 11.02 3.86 6.46
C ILE A 218 10.74 4.10 7.93
N GLN A 219 11.43 5.07 8.51
CA GLN A 219 11.29 5.41 9.91
C GLN A 219 11.39 6.91 10.12
N PRO A 220 10.81 7.45 11.20
CA PRO A 220 10.86 8.88 11.47
C PRO A 220 12.31 9.34 11.62
N LYS A 221 12.58 10.57 11.17
CA LYS A 221 13.89 11.17 11.28
C LYS A 221 14.07 11.90 12.60
#